data_AF-A0A484ZV32-F1
#
_entry.id   AF-A0A484ZV32-F1
#
_cell.length_a   1.000
_cell.length_b   1.000
_cell.length_c   1.000
_cell.angle_alpha   90.00
_cell.angle_beta   90.00
_cell.angle_gamma   90.00
#
_symmetry.space_group_name_H-M   'P 1'
#
loop_
_entity.id
_entity.type
_entity.pdbx_description
1 polymer ?
#
loop_
_entity_poly.entity_id
_entity_poly.type
_entity_poly.pdbx_seq_one_letter_code
_entity_poly.pdbx_strand_id
1 'polypeptide(L)'
;MHNADEIARLGLCIGDTVMIRRAGDVIPQVVGVIASKRPSGAKEIVFPIECPVCHSAIEKVEGEAVARCSGGLVCGAQRKESLKHFVSRRAMDVEGMGDKIIEQLVDKEYVHTPADLFRLSIGVLTRLERMGRNRHKI
;
A
#
# COMPACT_ATOMS: atom_id res chain seq x y z
N MET A 1 10.00 7.94 -4.80
CA MET A 1 10.91 7.27 -5.76
C MET A 1 10.05 6.40 -6.66
N HIS A 2 9.67 6.91 -7.83
CA HIS A 2 8.54 6.43 -8.64
C HIS A 2 8.50 4.91 -8.88
N ASN A 3 9.62 4.29 -9.24
CA ASN A 3 9.75 2.85 -9.46
C ASN A 3 11.26 2.45 -9.49
N ALA A 4 11.55 1.17 -9.73
CA ALA A 4 12.91 0.65 -9.85
C ALA A 4 13.72 1.34 -10.96
N ASP A 5 13.09 1.59 -12.10
CA ASP A 5 13.75 2.19 -13.27
C ASP A 5 14.18 3.63 -12.97
N GLU A 6 13.36 4.38 -12.23
CA GLU A 6 13.69 5.74 -11.81
C GLU A 6 14.83 5.77 -10.78
N ILE A 7 14.87 4.79 -9.86
CA ILE A 7 15.98 4.64 -8.91
C ILE A 7 17.29 4.41 -9.69
N ALA A 8 17.27 3.51 -10.67
CA ALA A 8 18.42 3.21 -11.52
C ALA A 8 18.82 4.41 -12.39
N ARG A 9 17.85 5.08 -13.03
CA ARG A 9 18.07 6.28 -13.87
C ARG A 9 18.72 7.42 -13.10
N LEU A 10 18.31 7.62 -11.84
CA LEU A 10 18.91 8.62 -10.96
C LEU A 10 20.24 8.16 -10.34
N GLY A 11 20.58 6.88 -10.45
CA GLY A 11 21.74 6.26 -9.80
C GLY A 11 21.69 6.41 -8.28
N LEU A 12 20.51 6.28 -7.68
CA LEU A 12 20.26 6.60 -6.28
C LEU A 12 20.84 5.51 -5.35
N CYS A 13 21.53 5.94 -4.30
CA CYS A 13 22.02 5.07 -3.23
C CYS A 13 21.45 5.51 -1.87
N ILE A 14 21.30 4.57 -0.94
CA ILE A 14 21.02 4.86 0.47
C ILE A 14 22.20 5.64 1.05
N GLY A 15 21.91 6.79 1.66
CA GLY A 15 22.90 7.72 2.20
C GLY A 15 23.25 8.90 1.28
N ASP A 16 22.68 8.95 0.07
CA ASP A 16 22.92 10.06 -0.85
C ASP A 16 22.39 11.41 -0.33
N THR A 17 23.12 12.47 -0.66
CA THR A 17 22.56 13.82 -0.68
C THR A 17 21.80 14.03 -1.98
N VAL A 18 20.52 14.40 -1.89
CA VAL A 18 19.61 14.50 -3.05
C VAL A 18 19.04 15.91 -3.23
N MET A 19 18.69 16.24 -4.46
CA MET A 19 17.89 17.40 -4.79
C MET A 19 16.41 17.01 -4.79
N ILE A 20 15.61 17.75 -4.02
CA ILE A 20 14.16 17.54 -3.90
C ILE A 20 13.44 18.74 -4.51
N ARG A 21 12.42 18.47 -5.31
CA ARG A 21 11.48 19.47 -5.83
C ARG A 21 10.09 19.20 -5.26
N ARG A 22 9.44 20.25 -4.77
CA ARG A 22 8.03 20.22 -4.38
C ARG A 22 7.29 21.34 -5.12
N ALA A 23 6.14 21.01 -5.71
CA ALA A 23 5.23 21.99 -6.28
C ALA A 23 3.88 21.87 -5.54
N GLY A 24 3.48 22.95 -4.85
CA GLY A 24 2.25 22.99 -4.05
C GLY A 24 2.16 21.89 -2.99
N ASP A 25 0.96 21.35 -2.82
CA ASP A 25 0.62 20.35 -1.78
C ASP A 25 0.69 18.89 -2.27
N VAL A 26 1.59 18.62 -3.22
CA VAL A 26 1.86 17.26 -3.76
C VAL A 26 3.07 16.63 -3.06
N ILE A 27 3.13 15.29 -3.06
CA ILE A 27 4.28 14.50 -2.56
C ILE A 27 5.58 14.99 -3.24
N PRO A 28 6.63 15.38 -2.48
CA PRO A 28 7.90 15.83 -3.04
C PRO A 28 8.58 14.78 -3.92
N GLN A 29 9.28 15.23 -4.96
CA GLN A 29 10.00 14.38 -5.90
C GLN A 29 11.52 14.58 -5.76
N VAL A 30 12.26 13.47 -5.72
CA VAL A 30 13.72 13.49 -5.92
C VAL A 30 14.01 13.69 -7.40
N VAL A 31 14.78 14.73 -7.74
CA VAL A 31 15.09 15.09 -9.13
C VAL A 31 16.54 14.79 -9.53
N GLY A 32 17.41 14.48 -8.56
CA GLY A 32 18.81 14.14 -8.81
C GLY A 32 19.60 13.87 -7.54
N VAL A 33 20.78 13.25 -7.71
CA VAL A 33 21.78 13.04 -6.66
C VAL A 33 22.89 14.07 -6.80
N ILE A 34 23.39 14.59 -5.67
CA ILE A 34 24.61 15.41 -5.65
C ILE A 34 25.81 14.46 -5.50
N ALA A 35 26.29 13.90 -6.61
CA ALA A 35 27.31 12.85 -6.61
C ALA A 35 28.60 13.22 -5.87
N SER A 36 29.00 14.51 -5.89
CA SER A 36 30.17 15.02 -5.16
C SER A 36 30.05 14.95 -3.63
N LYS A 37 28.84 14.73 -3.10
CA LYS A 37 28.56 14.58 -1.67
C LYS A 37 28.22 13.14 -1.28
N ARG A 38 28.41 12.17 -2.18
CA ARG A 38 28.14 10.76 -1.88
C ARG A 38 29.16 10.25 -0.85
N PRO A 39 28.71 9.75 0.31
CA PRO A 39 29.63 9.16 1.28
C PRO A 39 30.19 7.83 0.76
N SER A 40 31.40 7.47 1.21
CA SER A 40 32.03 6.19 0.85
C SER A 40 31.23 4.95 1.29
N GLY A 41 30.41 5.08 2.34
CA GLY A 41 29.52 4.02 2.83
C GLY A 41 28.13 3.97 2.20
N ALA A 42 27.90 4.69 1.09
CA ALA A 42 26.61 4.65 0.39
C ALA A 42 26.30 3.23 -0.12
N LYS A 43 25.06 2.78 0.07
CA LYS A 43 24.61 1.43 -0.31
C LYS A 43 23.66 1.48 -1.48
N GLU A 44 23.80 0.55 -2.42
CA GLU A 44 22.84 0.40 -3.51
C GLU A 44 21.43 0.11 -2.97
N ILE A 45 20.42 0.66 -3.66
CA ILE A 45 19.03 0.34 -3.36
C ILE A 45 18.65 -0.92 -4.11
N VAL A 46 18.52 -2.01 -3.36
CA VAL A 46 18.05 -3.29 -3.91
C VAL A 46 16.53 -3.30 -3.91
N PHE A 47 15.92 -3.39 -5.09
CA PHE A 47 14.48 -3.55 -5.21
C PHE A 47 14.07 -4.94 -4.67
N PRO A 48 13.01 -5.04 -3.86
CA PRO A 48 12.63 -6.33 -3.27
C PRO A 48 12.25 -7.35 -4.35
N ILE A 49 12.70 -8.59 -4.18
CA ILE A 49 12.30 -9.75 -4.99
C ILE A 49 11.10 -10.50 -4.38
N GLU A 50 10.83 -10.26 -3.10
CA GLU A 50 9.69 -10.78 -2.36
C GLU A 50 8.91 -9.63 -1.73
N CYS A 51 7.60 -9.77 -1.65
CA CYS A 51 6.73 -8.78 -1.08
C CYS A 51 7.05 -8.59 0.42
N PRO A 52 7.33 -7.36 0.89
CA PRO A 52 7.68 -7.12 2.30
C PRO A 52 6.50 -7.32 3.27
N VAL A 53 5.30 -7.61 2.74
CA VAL A 53 4.07 -7.85 3.54
C VAL A 53 3.72 -9.33 3.63
N CYS A 54 3.84 -10.08 2.53
CA CYS A 54 3.35 -11.45 2.45
C CYS A 54 4.37 -12.46 1.90
N HIS A 55 5.59 -12.00 1.61
CA HIS A 55 6.70 -12.81 1.09
C HIS A 55 6.46 -13.51 -0.26
N SER A 56 5.32 -13.28 -0.91
CA SER A 56 5.10 -13.72 -2.29
C SER A 56 6.08 -13.06 -3.24
N ALA A 57 6.37 -13.71 -4.37
CA ALA A 57 7.27 -13.16 -5.38
C ALA A 57 6.81 -11.78 -5.88
N ILE A 58 7.77 -10.95 -6.24
CA ILE A 58 7.53 -9.71 -6.98
C ILE A 58 7.79 -9.95 -8.45
N GLU A 59 6.81 -9.59 -9.26
CA GLU A 59 6.83 -9.75 -10.71
C GLU A 59 6.83 -8.39 -11.39
N LYS A 60 7.66 -8.23 -12.42
CA LYS A 60 7.67 -7.06 -13.30
C LYS A 60 7.44 -7.56 -14.72
N VAL A 61 6.27 -7.23 -15.28
CA VAL A 61 5.94 -7.58 -16.66
C VAL A 61 6.87 -6.83 -17.60
N GLU A 62 7.37 -7.50 -18.63
CA GLU A 62 8.24 -6.88 -19.62
C GLU A 62 7.55 -5.67 -20.27
N GLY A 63 8.27 -4.54 -20.34
CA GLY A 63 7.74 -3.27 -20.83
C GLY A 63 6.95 -2.44 -19.81
N GLU A 64 6.58 -2.99 -18.65
CA GLU A 64 5.94 -2.22 -17.58
C GLU A 64 6.96 -1.65 -16.59
N ALA A 65 6.79 -0.40 -16.17
CA ALA A 65 7.66 0.21 -15.16
C ALA A 65 7.36 -0.26 -13.72
N VAL A 66 6.15 -0.79 -13.47
CA VAL A 66 5.67 -1.13 -12.13
C VAL A 66 5.88 -2.61 -11.85
N ALA A 67 6.63 -2.89 -10.80
CA ALA A 67 6.71 -4.23 -10.21
C ALA A 67 5.57 -4.43 -9.21
N ARG A 68 4.97 -5.63 -9.19
CA ARG A 68 3.79 -5.95 -8.37
C ARG A 68 4.01 -7.25 -7.59
N CYS A 69 3.38 -7.32 -6.42
CA CYS A 69 3.32 -8.57 -5.64
C CYS A 69 2.35 -9.55 -6.32
N SER A 70 2.78 -10.79 -6.52
CA SER A 70 1.95 -11.85 -7.13
C SER A 70 1.01 -12.54 -6.14
N GLY A 71 1.10 -12.21 -4.84
CA GLY A 71 0.32 -12.84 -3.78
C GLY A 71 -1.19 -12.57 -3.78
N GLY A 72 -1.69 -11.68 -4.65
CA GLY A 72 -3.12 -11.38 -4.79
C GLY A 72 -3.84 -11.21 -3.44
N LEU A 73 -4.96 -11.90 -3.25
CA LEU A 73 -5.78 -11.81 -2.03
C LEU A 73 -5.17 -12.49 -0.78
N VAL A 74 -4.10 -13.28 -0.93
CA VAL A 74 -3.32 -13.79 0.21
C VAL A 74 -2.51 -12.64 0.82
N CYS A 75 -2.09 -11.66 0.02
CA CYS A 75 -1.40 -10.48 0.51
C CYS A 75 -2.35 -9.58 1.31
N GLY A 76 -2.10 -9.43 2.62
CA GLY A 76 -2.92 -8.56 3.48
C GLY A 76 -3.02 -7.11 2.98
N ALA A 77 -1.94 -6.57 2.40
CA ALA A 77 -1.96 -5.23 1.80
C ALA A 77 -2.89 -5.15 0.59
N GLN A 78 -2.81 -6.11 -0.34
CA GLN A 78 -3.72 -6.13 -1.49
C GLN A 78 -5.16 -6.41 -1.08
N ARG A 79 -5.39 -7.28 -0.10
CA ARG A 79 -6.73 -7.57 0.43
C ARG A 79 -7.36 -6.32 1.02
N LYS A 80 -6.63 -5.55 1.85
CA LYS A 80 -7.09 -4.27 2.39
C LYS A 80 -7.50 -3.31 1.28
N GLU A 81 -6.61 -3.05 0.32
CA GLU A 81 -6.89 -2.10 -0.76
C GLU A 81 -8.00 -2.59 -1.71
N SER A 82 -8.08 -3.90 -1.97
CA SER A 82 -9.16 -4.50 -2.75
C SER A 82 -10.51 -4.33 -2.07
N LEU A 83 -10.58 -4.54 -0.75
CA LEU A 83 -11.82 -4.36 0.02
C LEU A 83 -12.20 -2.87 0.13
N LYS A 84 -11.23 -1.98 0.36
CA LYS A 84 -11.44 -0.52 0.33
C LYS A 84 -12.00 -0.08 -1.04
N HIS A 85 -11.43 -0.58 -2.12
CA HIS A 85 -11.95 -0.31 -3.46
C HIS A 85 -13.38 -0.83 -3.62
N PHE A 86 -13.64 -2.08 -3.20
CA PHE A 86 -14.95 -2.72 -3.29
C PHE A 86 -16.05 -1.90 -2.59
N VAL A 87 -15.79 -1.41 -1.38
CA VAL A 87 -16.75 -0.61 -0.59
C VAL A 87 -16.79 0.87 -0.99
N SER A 88 -15.92 1.32 -1.88
CA SER A 88 -15.81 2.73 -2.26
C SER A 88 -17.07 3.25 -2.98
N ARG A 89 -17.24 4.57 -2.95
CA ARG A 89 -18.36 5.29 -3.57
C ARG A 89 -18.54 5.03 -5.08
N ARG A 90 -17.46 4.67 -5.79
CA ARG A 90 -17.49 4.38 -7.23
C ARG A 90 -17.60 2.89 -7.55
N ALA A 91 -17.76 2.05 -6.51
CA ALA A 91 -17.94 0.62 -6.62
C ALA A 91 -19.29 0.22 -5.98
N MET A 92 -19.30 -0.51 -4.86
CA MET A 92 -20.54 -0.94 -4.20
C MET A 92 -21.16 0.12 -3.28
N ASP A 93 -20.47 1.24 -3.04
CA ASP A 93 -20.94 2.37 -2.22
C ASP A 93 -21.45 1.94 -0.83
N VAL A 94 -20.65 1.16 -0.11
CA VAL A 94 -21.03 0.67 1.22
C VAL A 94 -20.65 1.71 2.27
N GLU A 95 -21.63 2.54 2.64
CA GLU A 95 -21.46 3.56 3.67
C GLU A 95 -21.03 2.98 5.02
N GLY A 96 -20.25 3.74 5.77
CA GLY A 96 -19.78 3.34 7.10
C GLY A 96 -18.60 2.37 7.10
N MET A 97 -18.22 1.79 5.96
CA MET A 97 -17.09 0.85 5.86
C MET A 97 -15.77 1.55 5.48
N GLY A 98 -15.33 2.51 6.30
CA GLY A 98 -14.11 3.28 6.03
C GLY A 98 -12.80 2.48 6.22
N ASP A 99 -11.69 3.07 5.77
CA ASP A 99 -10.36 2.44 5.73
C ASP A 99 -9.95 1.73 7.02
N LYS A 100 -10.15 2.39 8.18
CA LYS A 100 -9.78 1.82 9.49
C LYS A 100 -10.61 0.62 9.89
N ILE A 101 -11.85 0.51 9.40
CA ILE A 101 -12.71 -0.64 9.67
C ILE A 101 -12.25 -1.81 8.80
N ILE A 102 -12.02 -1.56 7.51
CA ILE A 102 -11.47 -2.58 6.59
C ILE A 102 -10.11 -3.09 7.08
N GLU A 103 -9.21 -2.20 7.51
CA GLU A 103 -7.91 -2.57 8.05
C GLU A 103 -8.04 -3.50 9.26
N GLN A 104 -8.88 -3.14 10.23
CA GLN A 104 -9.11 -3.99 11.40
C GLN A 104 -9.77 -5.32 11.07
N LEU A 105 -10.71 -5.35 10.12
CA LEU A 105 -11.36 -6.59 9.69
C LEU A 105 -10.36 -7.54 9.03
N VAL A 106 -9.44 -7.02 8.22
CA VAL A 106 -8.37 -7.82 7.60
C VAL A 106 -7.33 -8.23 8.62
N ASP A 107 -6.85 -7.32 9.47
CA ASP A 107 -5.79 -7.60 10.47
C ASP A 107 -6.24 -8.60 11.55
N LYS A 108 -7.54 -8.66 11.83
CA LYS A 108 -8.14 -9.66 12.73
C LYS A 108 -8.57 -10.95 12.02
N GLU A 109 -8.30 -11.07 10.71
CA GLU A 109 -8.71 -12.20 9.86
C GLU A 109 -10.23 -12.49 9.93
N TYR A 110 -11.06 -11.44 10.11
CA TYR A 110 -12.52 -11.56 10.07
C TYR A 110 -13.07 -11.53 8.65
N VAL A 111 -12.30 -11.00 7.69
CA VAL A 111 -12.68 -10.86 6.29
C VAL A 111 -11.50 -11.26 5.40
N HIS A 112 -11.74 -12.23 4.52
CA HIS A 112 -10.76 -12.69 3.54
C HIS A 112 -11.14 -12.29 2.12
N THR A 113 -12.44 -12.18 1.86
CA THR A 113 -13.03 -11.88 0.56
C THR A 113 -14.13 -10.84 0.68
N PRO A 114 -14.51 -10.15 -0.42
CA PRO A 114 -15.64 -9.22 -0.41
C PRO A 114 -16.97 -9.87 0.05
N ALA A 115 -17.17 -11.16 -0.21
CA ALA A 115 -18.37 -11.89 0.22
C ALA A 115 -18.50 -11.99 1.75
N ASP A 116 -17.39 -11.99 2.48
CA ASP A 116 -17.42 -12.10 3.94
C ASP A 116 -17.99 -10.85 4.62
N LEU A 117 -17.94 -9.69 3.95
CA LEU A 117 -18.54 -8.45 4.45
C LEU A 117 -20.05 -8.60 4.69
N PHE A 118 -20.73 -9.36 3.84
CA PHE A 118 -22.18 -9.61 3.95
C PHE A 118 -22.53 -10.65 5.02
N ARG A 119 -21.53 -11.30 5.61
CA ARG A 119 -21.70 -12.28 6.69
C ARG A 119 -21.33 -11.72 8.06
N LEU A 120 -20.87 -10.47 8.13
CA LEU A 120 -20.48 -9.83 9.38
C LEU A 120 -21.69 -9.63 10.28
N SER A 121 -21.60 -10.12 11.52
CA SER A 121 -22.60 -9.86 12.54
C SER A 121 -22.31 -8.53 13.25
N ILE A 122 -23.37 -7.92 13.81
CA ILE A 122 -23.25 -6.75 14.69
C ILE A 122 -22.28 -7.02 15.85
N GLY A 123 -22.26 -8.26 16.36
CA GLY A 123 -21.35 -8.66 17.44
C GLY A 123 -19.87 -8.61 17.05
N VAL A 124 -19.54 -8.84 15.77
CA VAL A 124 -18.16 -8.69 15.26
C VAL A 124 -17.83 -7.20 15.11
N LEU A 125 -18.73 -6.45 14.50
CA LEU A 125 -18.57 -5.02 14.24
C LEU A 125 -18.39 -4.18 15.52
N THR A 126 -19.09 -4.51 16.59
CA THR A 126 -18.98 -3.81 17.88
C THR A 126 -17.67 -4.06 18.63
N ARG A 127 -16.89 -5.09 18.24
CA ARG A 127 -15.54 -5.36 18.79
C ARG A 127 -14.44 -4.58 18.10
N LEU A 128 -14.74 -3.88 17.01
CA LEU A 128 -13.77 -3.03 16.33
C LEU A 128 -13.62 -1.70 17.07
N GLU A 129 -12.40 -1.20 17.13
CA GLU A 129 -12.13 0.10 17.71
C GLU A 129 -12.84 1.20 16.91
N ARG A 130 -13.38 2.18 17.63
CA ARG A 130 -14.08 3.35 17.08
C ARG A 130 -15.40 3.04 16.35
N MET A 131 -15.96 1.84 16.52
CA MET A 131 -17.34 1.53 16.16
C MET A 131 -18.29 1.97 17.29
N GLY A 132 -18.94 3.12 17.12
CA GLY A 132 -19.96 3.59 18.06
C GLY A 132 -21.27 2.80 17.91
N ARG A 133 -21.99 2.57 19.03
CA ARG A 133 -23.30 1.88 19.11
C ARG A 133 -24.37 2.39 18.11
N ASN A 134 -24.23 3.62 17.59
CA ASN A 134 -25.23 4.26 16.73
C ASN A 134 -24.87 4.28 15.22
N ARG A 135 -23.81 3.58 14.77
CA ARG A 135 -23.43 3.53 13.35
C ARG A 135 -24.03 2.34 12.57
N HIS A 136 -25.08 1.70 13.09
CA HIS A 136 -25.59 0.41 12.59
C HIS A 136 -26.61 0.52 11.44
N LYS A 137 -26.57 1.60 10.64
CA LYS A 137 -27.36 1.64 9.41
C LYS A 137 -26.50 1.05 8.29
N ILE A 138 -26.55 -0.28 8.18
CA ILE A 138 -26.24 -1.01 6.95
C ILE A 138 -27.59 -1.48 6.40
#